data_AF-A0A3D5SVM4-F1
#
_entry.id   AF-A0A3D5SVM4-F1
#
_cell.length_a   1.000
_cell.length_b   1.000
_cell.length_c   1.000
_cell.angle_alpha   90.00
_cell.angle_beta   90.00
_cell.angle_gamma   90.00
#
_symmetry.space_group_name_H-M   'P 1'
#
loop_
_entity.id
_entity.type
_entity.pdbx_description
1 polymer ?
#
loop_
_entity_poly.entity_id
_entity_poly.type
_entity_poly.pdbx_seq_one_letter_code
_entity_poly.pdbx_strand_id
1 'polypeptide(L)' 'MSVRIAIDCMGGDHGVEITLAAASNFLRRDADASVILVGRREAIEPAADRIGLALGS' A
#
# COMPACT_ATOMS: atom_id res chain seq x y z
N MET A 1 -13.37 -15.33 0.13
CA MET A 1 -12.10 -16.09 0.15
C MET A 1 -11.04 -15.04 0.20
N SER A 2 -10.40 -14.86 1.36
CA SER A 2 -9.53 -13.71 1.56
C SER A 2 -8.21 -13.89 0.79
N VAL A 3 -7.85 -12.87 0.03
CA VAL A 3 -6.60 -12.81 -0.73
C VAL A 3 -5.66 -11.85 -0.03
N ARG A 4 -4.39 -12.25 0.12
CA ARG A 4 -3.34 -11.39 0.65
C ARG A 4 -2.23 -11.20 -0.39
N ILE A 5 -1.94 -9.95 -0.70
CA ILE A 5 -0.98 -9.57 -1.75
C ILE A 5 0.19 -8.85 -1.08
N ALA A 6 1.43 -9.29 -1.35
CA ALA A 6 2.61 -8.53 -0.98
C ALA A 6 3.01 -7.60 -2.14
N ILE A 7 3.28 -6.34 -1.85
CA ILE A 7 3.64 -5.32 -2.85
C ILE A 7 5.01 -4.74 -2.47
N ASP A 8 5.98 -4.85 -3.38
CA ASP A 8 7.23 -4.09 -3.27
C ASP A 8 6.97 -2.61 -3.58
N CYS A 9 7.02 -1.76 -2.57
CA CYS A 9 6.81 -0.32 -2.69
C CYS A 9 8.08 0.44 -3.10
N MET A 10 9.23 -0.24 -3.17
CA MET A 10 10.51 0.37 -3.50
C MET A 10 10.86 0.29 -4.98
N GLY A 11 10.12 -0.52 -5.75
CA GLY A 11 10.33 -0.71 -7.18
C GLY A 11 9.72 0.39 -8.06
N GLY A 12 10.36 0.64 -9.20
CA GLY A 12 9.88 1.53 -10.25
C GLY A 12 10.21 3.02 -10.05
N ASP A 13 10.11 3.79 -11.13
CA ASP A 13 10.50 5.22 -11.16
C ASP A 13 9.58 6.13 -10.35
N HIS A 14 8.36 5.67 -10.07
CA HIS A 14 7.33 6.41 -9.34
C HIS A 14 7.21 5.99 -7.87
N GLY A 15 7.93 4.95 -7.45
CA GLY A 15 8.10 4.53 -6.06
C GLY A 15 6.83 4.37 -5.21
N VAL A 16 6.99 4.69 -3.94
CA VAL A 16 5.97 4.51 -2.88
C VAL A 16 4.68 5.27 -3.17
N GLU A 17 4.77 6.48 -3.74
CA GLU A 17 3.64 7.39 -3.94
C GLU A 17 2.51 6.76 -4.74
N ILE A 18 2.84 6.30 -5.94
CA ILE A 18 1.85 5.73 -6.86
C ILE A 18 1.44 4.34 -6.41
N THR A 19 2.38 3.57 -5.85
CA THR A 19 2.12 2.22 -5.38
C THR A 19 1.09 2.20 -4.25
N LEU A 20 1.22 3.09 -3.26
CA LEU A 20 0.26 3.18 -2.16
C LEU A 20 -1.10 3.71 -2.61
N ALA A 21 -1.13 4.69 -3.52
CA ALA A 21 -2.39 5.18 -4.09
C ALA A 21 -3.13 4.07 -4.86
N ALA A 22 -2.40 3.24 -5.62
CA ALA A 22 -2.96 2.09 -6.32
C ALA A 22 -3.47 1.02 -5.35
N ALA A 23 -2.68 0.67 -4.32
CA ALA A 23 -3.07 -0.29 -3.29
C ALA A 23 -4.33 0.15 -2.53
N SER A 24 -4.40 1.44 -2.16
CA SER A 24 -5.56 2.05 -1.50
C SER A 24 -6.82 2.00 -2.39
N ASN A 25 -6.67 2.29 -3.69
CA ASN A 25 -7.77 2.16 -4.67
C ASN A 25 -8.24 0.72 -4.84
N PHE A 26 -7.32 -0.25 -4.83
CA PHE A 26 -7.64 -1.67 -4.92
C PHE A 26 -8.43 -2.14 -3.69
N LEU A 27 -7.95 -1.83 -2.48
CA LEU A 27 -8.63 -2.20 -1.23
C LEU A 27 -10.04 -1.60 -1.10
N ARG A 28 -10.30 -0.42 -1.68
CA ARG A 28 -11.65 0.15 -1.74
C ARG A 28 -12.63 -0.65 -2.61
N ARG A 29 -12.14 -1.40 -3.59
CA ARG A 29 -12.96 -2.17 -4.53
C ARG A 29 -13.22 -3.59 -4.06
N ASP A 30 -12.29 -4.15 -3.28
CA ASP A 30 -12.38 -5.52 -2.76
C ASP A 30 -12.14 -5.53 -1.26
N ALA A 31 -13.24 -5.61 -0.49
CA ALA A 31 -13.22 -5.55 0.96
C ALA A 31 -12.72 -6.85 1.63
N ASP A 32 -12.62 -7.97 0.89
CA ASP A 32 -12.09 -9.25 1.40
C ASP A 32 -10.58 -9.39 1.10
N ALA A 33 -9.99 -8.40 0.43
CA ALA A 33 -8.56 -8.37 0.13
C ALA A 33 -7.75 -7.65 1.23
N SER A 34 -6.49 -8.08 1.38
CA SER A 34 -5.51 -7.42 2.23
C SER A 34 -4.17 -7.27 1.51
N VAL A 35 -3.39 -6.25 1.85
CA VAL A 35 -2.06 -6.01 1.29
C VAL A 35 -1.01 -5.90 2.39
N ILE A 36 0.17 -6.44 2.10
CA ILE A 36 1.41 -6.21 2.84
C ILE A 36 2.26 -5.27 1.99
N LEU A 37 2.57 -4.09 2.53
CA LEU A 37 3.49 -3.14 1.90
C LEU A 37 4.92 -3.50 2.30
N VAL A 38 5.74 -3.88 1.33
CA VAL A 38 7.13 -4.29 1.52
C VAL A 38 8.03 -3.13 1.11
N GLY A 39 8.86 -2.67 2.03
CA GLY A 39 9.80 -1.60 1.73
C GLY A 39 10.28 -0.86 2.96
N ARG A 40 10.84 0.31 2.71
CA ARG A 40 11.37 1.22 3.73
C ARG A 40 10.26 1.93 4.47
N ARG A 41 10.16 1.68 5.77
CA ARG A 41 9.13 2.26 6.65
C ARG A 41 9.14 3.80 6.62
N GLU A 42 10.33 4.39 6.61
CA GLU A 42 10.50 5.86 6.56
C GLU A 42 9.99 6.50 5.26
N ALA A 43 9.87 5.73 4.18
CA ALA A 43 9.24 6.20 2.94
C ALA A 43 7.73 5.92 2.94
N ILE A 44 7.30 4.77 3.47
CA ILE A 44 5.92 4.28 3.42
C ILE A 44 5.00 5.03 4.37
N GLU A 45 5.38 5.24 5.63
CA GLU A 45 4.52 5.87 6.65
C GLU A 45 4.09 7.30 6.24
N PRO A 46 5.00 8.22 5.83
CA PRO A 46 4.60 9.56 5.41
C PRO A 46 3.73 9.59 4.14
N ALA A 47 3.91 8.60 3.26
CA ALA A 47 3.11 8.48 2.04
C ALA A 47 1.71 7.94 2.34
N ALA A 48 1.59 6.98 3.24
CA ALA A 48 0.31 6.46 3.71
C ALA A 48 -0.50 7.57 4.40
N ASP A 49 0.13 8.36 5.27
CA ASP A 49 -0.52 9.48 5.96
C ASP A 49 -1.10 10.52 4.99
N ARG A 50 -0.36 10.88 3.93
CA ARG A 50 -0.81 11.85 2.92
C ARG A 50 -2.06 11.40 2.16
N ILE A 51 -2.25 10.09 2.00
CA ILE A 51 -3.42 9.53 1.31
C ILE A 51 -4.48 8.97 2.27
N GLY A 52 -4.28 9.12 3.58
CA GLY A 52 -5.16 8.59 4.62
C GLY A 52 -5.28 7.06 4.61
N LEU A 53 -4.24 6.34 4.18
CA LEU A 53 -4.22 4.89 4.21
C LEU A 53 -3.82 4.41 5.61
N ALA A 54 -4.76 3.81 6.34
CA ALA A 54 -4.47 3.23 7.64
C ALA A 54 -3.52 2.02 7.50
N LEU A 55 -2.37 2.10 8.15
CA LEU A 55 -1.45 0.97 8.26
C LEU A 55 -1.87 0.07 9.43
N GLY A 56 -1.96 -1.23 9.18
CA GLY A 56 -2.17 -2.22 10.23
C GLY A 56 -0.94 -2.35 11.12
N SER A 57 -1.16 -2.71 12.39
CA SER A 57 -0.11 -3.02 13.39
C SER A 57 0.58 -4.34 13.10
#